data_AF-A0A524D6J7-F1
#
_entry.id   AF-A0A524D6J7-F1
#
_cell.length_a   1.000
_cell.length_b   1.000
_cell.length_c   1.000
_cell.angle_alpha   90.00
_cell.angle_beta   90.00
_cell.angle_gamma   90.00
#
_symmetry.space_group_name_H-M   'P 1'
#
loop_
_entity.id
_entity.type
_entity.pdbx_description
1 polymer ?
#
loop_
_entity_poly.entity_id
_entity_poly.type
_entity_poly.pdbx_seq_one_letter_code
_entity_poly.pdbx_strand_id
1 'polypeptide(L)'
;MQSRRVLVFLFVAALVLASFRIPCTVPLHPRCEVEYVLDATPADYSPTQGHIRINGIRNSGFEEAGTYGIPADFWGYTNGYVYTSTNYTENVAQGSFAACMEAQTVPLCGGGSEISLISADLPDSPLIEFSTGVILSFSWYVSSCPDDGSFASVMVSIENDLEEVKRIWYFLSSASTPDSNRSSDASFLIHGELGTWHQFERNVTSDYCCVFGNGSVDGTQHVSYLCFWVESTEIDAPLTGMVYDNVVLDNGVSDDWITNGDFEMNDYSGWICHVRETPVYVTQSDDCTLGNHSLNITSGLTDLSSANCHLSQGLLHERALLTGPDPAILRFDWKYSFTESARERTWLKVIFRNHTGSYSIHFLLGNSSHISNEENQFILERESPDTWQHSELDLVHYAALCNISDVWISEVEFYLLVLHHGAAS
;
A
#
# COMPACT_ATOMS: atom_id res chain seq x y z
N MET A 1 -8.16 -17.39 22.07
CA MET A 1 -6.90 -17.70 21.35
C MET A 1 -6.91 -17.22 19.91
N GLN A 2 -7.99 -17.31 19.13
CA GLN A 2 -8.07 -16.71 17.78
C GLN A 2 -8.05 -15.16 17.74
N SER A 3 -8.41 -14.45 18.82
CA SER A 3 -8.54 -12.98 18.76
C SER A 3 -7.22 -12.19 18.90
N ARG A 4 -6.12 -12.81 19.36
CA ARG A 4 -4.83 -12.13 19.51
C ARG A 4 -4.05 -12.04 18.20
N ARG A 5 -4.11 -13.09 17.36
CA ARG A 5 -3.55 -13.08 16.00
C ARG A 5 -4.17 -12.01 15.12
N VAL A 6 -5.48 -11.78 15.25
CA VAL A 6 -6.21 -10.69 14.55
C VAL A 6 -5.75 -9.30 15.00
N LEU A 7 -5.37 -9.14 16.28
CA LEU A 7 -4.94 -7.85 16.83
C LEU A 7 -3.54 -7.46 16.33
N VAL A 8 -2.59 -8.41 16.26
CA VAL A 8 -1.24 -8.18 15.71
C VAL A 8 -1.32 -7.88 14.22
N PHE A 9 -2.15 -8.62 13.46
CA PHE A 9 -2.38 -8.36 12.04
C PHE A 9 -3.01 -6.98 11.78
N LEU A 10 -3.97 -6.56 12.61
CA LEU A 10 -4.57 -5.21 12.55
C LEU A 10 -3.59 -4.12 12.97
N PHE A 11 -2.68 -4.38 13.91
CA PHE A 11 -1.70 -3.40 14.38
C PHE A 11 -0.59 -3.17 13.35
N VAL A 12 -0.13 -4.22 12.65
CA VAL A 12 0.83 -4.11 11.53
C VAL A 12 0.17 -3.47 10.30
N ALA A 13 -1.07 -3.85 9.94
CA ALA A 13 -1.81 -3.16 8.89
C ALA A 13 -2.07 -1.69 9.23
N ALA A 14 -2.36 -1.36 10.49
CA ALA A 14 -2.49 0.01 10.96
C ALA A 14 -1.16 0.76 11.00
N LEU A 15 -0.03 0.09 11.25
CA LEU A 15 1.31 0.68 11.16
C LEU A 15 1.67 0.97 9.70
N VAL A 16 1.45 0.04 8.78
CA VAL A 16 1.65 0.25 7.33
C VAL A 16 0.75 1.38 6.81
N LEU A 17 -0.51 1.45 7.27
CA LEU A 17 -1.42 2.57 6.93
C LEU A 17 -1.08 3.89 7.65
N ALA A 18 -0.45 3.86 8.83
CA ALA A 18 -0.06 5.05 9.60
C ALA A 18 1.33 5.59 9.24
N SER A 19 2.19 4.79 8.60
CA SER A 19 3.48 5.22 8.04
C SER A 19 3.33 6.21 6.87
N PHE A 20 2.14 6.31 6.26
CA PHE A 20 1.83 7.28 5.20
C PHE A 20 1.53 8.71 5.69
N ARG A 21 2.30 9.17 6.68
CA ARG A 21 2.49 10.61 6.94
C ARG A 21 3.96 10.93 7.19
N ILE A 22 4.84 10.49 6.30
CA ILE A 22 6.02 11.30 6.06
C ILE A 22 5.49 12.62 5.48
N PRO A 23 5.76 13.79 6.08
CA PRO A 23 5.55 15.04 5.38
C PRO A 23 6.54 15.02 4.23
N CYS A 24 6.11 14.50 3.08
CA CYS A 24 6.83 14.66 1.84
C CYS A 24 6.88 16.17 1.64
N THR A 25 8.01 16.79 1.95
CA THR A 25 8.36 18.10 1.41
C THR A 25 8.67 17.91 -0.06
N VAL A 26 7.68 17.44 -0.83
CA VAL A 26 7.62 17.81 -2.24
C VAL A 26 7.71 19.33 -2.20
N PRO A 27 8.66 19.97 -2.90
CA PRO A 27 8.58 21.41 -3.06
C PRO A 27 7.17 21.67 -3.57
N LEU A 28 6.36 22.37 -2.77
CA LEU A 28 5.08 22.86 -3.23
C LEU A 28 5.39 23.48 -4.58
N HIS A 29 4.91 22.84 -5.65
CA HIS A 29 4.85 23.51 -6.95
C HIS A 29 4.36 24.91 -6.62
N PRO A 30 5.01 25.99 -7.12
CA PRO A 30 4.57 27.34 -6.82
C PRO A 30 3.07 27.31 -7.03
N ARG A 31 2.33 27.49 -5.92
CA ARG A 31 0.88 27.56 -5.98
C ARG A 31 0.65 28.51 -7.13
N CYS A 32 -0.07 28.05 -8.14
CA CYS A 32 -0.65 29.00 -9.06
C CYS A 32 -1.49 29.87 -8.14
N GLU A 33 -0.93 31.01 -7.71
CA GLU A 33 -1.63 32.08 -7.01
C GLU A 33 -2.61 32.62 -8.04
N VAL A 34 -3.64 31.83 -8.30
CA VAL A 34 -4.91 32.36 -8.70
C VAL A 34 -5.32 33.17 -7.49
N GLU A 35 -5.17 34.48 -7.59
CA GLU A 35 -5.74 35.46 -6.68
C GLU A 35 -7.25 35.21 -6.67
N TYR A 36 -7.70 34.31 -5.80
CA TYR A 36 -9.12 34.03 -5.62
C TYR A 36 -9.69 35.20 -4.84
N VAL A 37 -10.48 36.02 -5.54
CA VAL A 37 -11.38 36.98 -4.91
C VAL A 37 -12.39 36.18 -4.07
N LEU A 38 -12.05 35.92 -2.82
CA LEU A 38 -12.90 35.36 -1.78
C LEU A 38 -13.74 36.48 -1.19
N ASP A 39 -14.69 37.00 -1.98
CA ASP A 39 -15.67 37.99 -1.52
C ASP A 39 -17.07 37.67 -2.07
N ALA A 40 -17.45 36.38 -2.09
CA ALA A 40 -18.84 35.98 -2.21
C ALA A 40 -19.34 35.53 -0.85
N THR A 41 -20.16 36.37 -0.21
CA THR A 41 -20.86 35.97 1.02
C THR A 41 -22.04 35.04 0.66
N PRO A 42 -22.53 34.20 1.58
CA PRO A 42 -23.72 33.37 1.33
C PRO A 42 -24.97 34.15 0.89
N ALA A 43 -24.98 35.49 1.06
CA ALA A 43 -26.03 36.39 0.61
C ALA A 43 -25.94 36.75 -0.89
N ASP A 44 -24.83 36.47 -1.56
CA ASP A 44 -24.65 36.75 -3.00
C ASP A 44 -25.21 35.63 -3.89
N TYR A 45 -25.58 34.49 -3.30
CA TYR A 45 -26.33 33.44 -3.97
C TYR A 45 -27.84 33.69 -3.85
N SER A 46 -28.35 34.60 -4.69
CA SER A 46 -29.79 34.72 -4.89
C SER A 46 -30.32 33.43 -5.55
N PRO A 47 -31.28 32.69 -4.92
CA PRO A 47 -31.82 31.44 -5.47
C PRO A 47 -32.70 31.64 -6.72
N THR A 48 -32.65 32.82 -7.35
CA THR A 48 -33.46 33.19 -8.53
C THR A 48 -32.66 33.39 -9.81
N GLN A 49 -31.33 33.21 -9.79
CA GLN A 49 -30.52 33.12 -11.01
C GLN A 49 -30.16 31.66 -11.30
N GLY A 50 -30.53 31.21 -12.51
CA GLY A 50 -30.60 29.81 -12.90
C GLY A 50 -29.42 28.96 -12.44
N HIS A 51 -29.77 27.85 -11.79
CA HIS A 51 -28.89 26.78 -11.35
C HIS A 51 -27.77 26.59 -12.36
N ILE A 52 -26.54 26.86 -11.94
CA ILE A 52 -25.35 26.68 -12.76
C ILE A 52 -25.17 25.17 -12.99
N ARG A 53 -25.58 24.73 -14.18
CA ARG A 53 -25.46 23.36 -14.73
C ARG A 53 -24.08 23.13 -15.36
N ILE A 54 -23.00 23.57 -14.71
CA ILE A 54 -21.65 23.49 -15.27
C ILE A 54 -20.99 22.19 -14.81
N ASN A 55 -20.22 21.57 -15.70
CA ASN A 55 -19.37 20.45 -15.37
C ASN A 55 -18.37 20.88 -14.27
N GLY A 56 -18.54 20.34 -13.07
CA GLY A 56 -17.68 20.63 -11.92
C GLY A 56 -16.35 19.89 -11.95
N ILE A 57 -16.22 18.85 -12.79
CA ILE A 57 -15.02 18.03 -12.95
C ILE A 57 -14.05 18.82 -13.85
N ARG A 58 -12.90 19.18 -13.29
CA ARG A 58 -11.82 19.81 -14.08
C ARG A 58 -11.10 18.73 -14.86
N ASN A 59 -10.60 19.09 -16.05
CA ASN A 59 -9.97 18.13 -16.95
C ASN A 59 -10.85 16.88 -17.20
N SER A 60 -12.15 17.09 -17.39
CA SER A 60 -13.15 16.01 -17.54
C SER A 60 -13.00 15.18 -18.81
N GLY A 61 -12.20 15.65 -19.79
CA GLY A 61 -11.78 14.87 -20.95
C GLY A 61 -10.43 14.16 -20.76
N PHE A 62 -9.75 14.33 -19.62
CA PHE A 62 -8.40 13.81 -19.38
C PHE A 62 -7.36 14.22 -20.43
N GLU A 63 -7.53 15.39 -21.03
CA GLU A 63 -6.68 15.92 -22.11
C GLU A 63 -5.33 16.41 -21.58
N GLU A 64 -5.28 16.82 -20.32
CA GLU A 64 -4.06 17.31 -19.67
C GLU A 64 -3.50 16.23 -18.73
N ALA A 65 -2.28 15.76 -18.97
CA ALA A 65 -1.54 14.96 -18.00
C ALA A 65 -0.85 15.88 -16.99
N GLY A 66 -0.99 15.52 -15.71
CA GLY A 66 -0.17 15.99 -14.61
C GLY A 66 1.08 15.14 -14.42
N THR A 67 1.64 15.22 -13.21
CA THR A 67 2.85 14.48 -12.85
C THR A 67 2.61 12.97 -12.91
N TYR A 68 3.58 12.24 -13.46
CA TYR A 68 3.60 10.77 -13.53
C TYR A 68 2.47 10.13 -14.36
N GLY A 69 1.73 10.90 -15.15
CA GLY A 69 0.63 10.39 -15.98
C GLY A 69 -0.75 10.48 -15.32
N ILE A 70 -0.84 10.92 -14.06
CA ILE A 70 -2.13 11.26 -13.42
C ILE A 70 -2.74 12.44 -14.18
N PRO A 71 -4.04 12.41 -14.55
CA PRO A 71 -4.67 13.58 -15.17
C PRO A 71 -4.50 14.85 -14.31
N ALA A 72 -4.31 16.00 -14.94
CA ALA A 72 -4.28 17.29 -14.24
C ALA A 72 -5.56 17.48 -13.42
N ASP A 73 -5.43 18.12 -12.24
CA ASP A 73 -6.47 18.30 -11.22
C ASP A 73 -6.97 17.00 -10.53
N PHE A 74 -6.36 15.84 -10.79
CA PHE A 74 -6.58 14.62 -10.01
C PHE A 74 -5.42 14.37 -9.05
N TRP A 75 -5.73 13.70 -7.95
CA TRP A 75 -4.76 13.06 -7.07
C TRP A 75 -4.89 11.55 -7.24
N GLY A 76 -3.83 10.80 -6.93
CA GLY A 76 -3.90 9.36 -7.02
C GLY A 76 -2.79 8.62 -6.30
N TYR A 77 -3.01 7.33 -6.18
CA TYR A 77 -2.10 6.33 -5.66
C TYR A 77 -2.18 5.07 -6.52
N THR A 78 -1.03 4.50 -6.84
CA THR A 78 -0.90 3.14 -7.39
C THR A 78 0.07 2.37 -6.52
N ASN A 79 -0.09 1.06 -6.44
CA ASN A 79 0.99 0.22 -5.95
C ASN A 79 2.06 -0.03 -7.02
N GLY A 80 3.28 -0.26 -6.54
CA GLY A 80 4.40 -0.75 -7.33
C GLY A 80 4.49 -2.27 -7.35
N TYR A 81 5.70 -2.75 -7.60
CA TYR A 81 6.00 -4.18 -7.60
C TYR A 81 6.50 -4.61 -6.22
N VAL A 82 5.86 -5.61 -5.64
CA VAL A 82 6.30 -6.26 -4.39
C VAL A 82 6.25 -7.76 -4.60
N TYR A 83 7.36 -8.44 -4.30
CA TYR A 83 7.44 -9.89 -4.36
C TYR A 83 8.06 -10.44 -3.08
N THR A 84 7.46 -11.52 -2.59
CA THR A 84 7.94 -12.33 -1.47
C THR A 84 7.78 -13.80 -1.81
N SER A 85 8.78 -14.61 -1.49
CA SER A 85 8.74 -16.06 -1.67
C SER A 85 9.63 -16.76 -0.67
N THR A 86 9.21 -17.91 -0.14
CA THR A 86 10.03 -18.82 0.68
C THR A 86 10.49 -20.05 -0.08
N ASN A 87 10.22 -20.13 -1.39
CA ASN A 87 10.65 -21.23 -2.24
C ASN A 87 11.42 -20.75 -3.47
N TYR A 88 12.20 -19.67 -3.29
CA TYR A 88 13.05 -19.13 -4.34
C TYR A 88 14.21 -20.09 -4.64
N THR A 89 14.50 -20.34 -5.92
CA THR A 89 15.44 -21.40 -6.35
C THR A 89 16.62 -20.91 -7.17
N GLU A 90 16.62 -19.65 -7.63
CA GLU A 90 17.63 -19.20 -8.59
C GLU A 90 18.98 -18.87 -7.94
N ASN A 91 18.95 -18.39 -6.69
CA ASN A 91 20.14 -18.09 -5.90
C ASN A 91 19.89 -18.51 -4.45
N VAL A 92 20.52 -19.60 -4.02
CA VAL A 92 20.31 -20.26 -2.72
C VAL A 92 21.68 -20.48 -2.07
N ALA A 93 21.82 -20.19 -0.77
CA ALA A 93 23.11 -20.34 -0.10
C ALA A 93 23.40 -21.82 0.20
N GLN A 94 22.38 -22.54 0.67
CA GLN A 94 22.43 -23.96 0.98
C GLN A 94 21.08 -24.62 0.69
N GLY A 95 21.09 -25.87 0.21
CA GLY A 95 19.85 -26.59 -0.06
C GLY A 95 19.25 -26.30 -1.43
N SER A 96 17.94 -26.25 -1.50
CA SER A 96 17.15 -26.11 -2.74
C SER A 96 16.37 -24.81 -2.77
N PHE A 97 16.07 -24.22 -1.62
CA PHE A 97 15.18 -23.08 -1.49
C PHE A 97 15.80 -22.00 -0.60
N ALA A 98 15.43 -20.76 -0.87
CA ALA A 98 15.73 -19.61 -0.04
C ALA A 98 14.49 -18.71 0.04
N ALA A 99 14.52 -17.74 0.96
CA ALA A 99 13.57 -16.65 0.93
C ALA A 99 14.05 -15.52 0.01
N CYS A 100 13.18 -15.04 -0.86
CA CYS A 100 13.43 -13.89 -1.73
C CYS A 100 12.41 -12.79 -1.47
N MET A 101 12.89 -11.56 -1.47
CA MET A 101 12.11 -10.35 -1.30
C MET A 101 12.55 -9.31 -2.30
N GLU A 102 11.59 -8.71 -2.98
CA GLU A 102 11.83 -7.66 -3.95
C GLU A 102 10.79 -6.55 -3.81
N ALA A 103 11.23 -5.31 -3.99
CA ALA A 103 10.37 -4.14 -4.03
C ALA A 103 10.84 -3.19 -5.13
N GLN A 104 9.89 -2.59 -5.84
CA GLN A 104 10.16 -1.56 -6.84
C GLN A 104 9.02 -0.57 -6.90
N THR A 105 9.34 0.69 -6.66
CA THR A 105 8.41 1.80 -6.80
C THR A 105 8.16 2.12 -8.27
N VAL A 106 6.90 2.39 -8.61
CA VAL A 106 6.50 2.89 -9.94
C VAL A 106 6.23 4.39 -9.92
N PRO A 107 6.28 5.10 -11.06
CA PRO A 107 6.04 6.54 -11.18
C PRO A 107 4.88 7.12 -10.37
N LEU A 108 3.83 6.33 -10.20
CA LEU A 108 2.53 6.78 -9.71
C LEU A 108 2.27 6.47 -8.23
N CYS A 109 3.24 5.85 -7.54
CA CYS A 109 3.15 5.71 -6.10
C CYS A 109 3.41 7.09 -5.49
N GLY A 110 2.34 7.84 -5.16
CA GLY A 110 2.34 9.26 -4.80
C GLY A 110 3.28 9.66 -3.64
N GLY A 111 4.58 9.71 -3.94
CA GLY A 111 5.66 9.83 -2.95
C GLY A 111 5.81 8.61 -2.03
N GLY A 112 5.29 7.44 -2.44
CA GLY A 112 5.24 6.24 -1.60
C GLY A 112 6.46 5.35 -1.79
N SER A 113 6.87 4.72 -0.70
CA SER A 113 7.81 3.61 -0.74
C SER A 113 7.06 2.29 -0.91
N GLU A 114 7.67 1.37 -1.65
CA GLU A 114 7.18 0.00 -1.77
C GLU A 114 7.95 -0.90 -0.82
N ILE A 115 7.20 -1.68 -0.05
CA ILE A 115 7.76 -2.49 1.03
C ILE A 115 7.40 -3.94 0.80
N SER A 116 8.43 -4.76 0.67
CA SER A 116 8.35 -6.20 0.80
C SER A 116 8.74 -6.59 2.21
N LEU A 117 7.97 -7.48 2.86
CA LEU A 117 8.33 -7.99 4.18
C LEU A 117 7.98 -9.47 4.36
N ILE A 118 8.87 -10.21 5.02
CA ILE A 118 8.61 -11.56 5.53
C ILE A 118 8.93 -11.59 7.02
N SER A 119 8.12 -12.28 7.80
CA SER A 119 8.37 -12.40 9.24
C SER A 119 8.20 -13.81 9.74
N ALA A 120 9.03 -14.18 10.71
CA ALA A 120 8.96 -15.49 11.35
C ALA A 120 7.89 -15.48 12.45
N ASP A 121 7.06 -16.52 12.46
CA ASP A 121 6.17 -16.82 13.59
C ASP A 121 7.01 -17.46 14.70
N LEU A 122 7.31 -16.69 15.75
CA LEU A 122 7.99 -17.19 16.94
C LEU A 122 7.00 -17.90 17.87
N PRO A 123 7.41 -18.96 18.59
CA PRO A 123 6.52 -19.67 19.49
C PRO A 123 6.10 -18.80 20.68
N ASP A 124 4.81 -18.82 21.02
CA ASP A 124 4.29 -18.17 22.24
C ASP A 124 4.78 -18.85 23.53
N SER A 125 5.29 -20.09 23.45
CA SER A 125 5.81 -20.85 24.59
C SER A 125 6.66 -22.05 24.15
N PRO A 126 7.82 -22.30 24.78
CA PRO A 126 8.50 -21.40 25.73
C PRO A 126 8.92 -20.09 25.06
N LEU A 127 9.03 -19.01 25.84
CA LEU A 127 9.52 -17.73 25.33
C LEU A 127 11.05 -17.76 25.23
N ILE A 128 11.60 -17.05 24.25
CA ILE A 128 13.04 -16.91 24.05
C ILE A 128 13.56 -15.91 25.07
N GLU A 129 13.94 -16.38 26.26
CA GLU A 129 14.39 -15.50 27.34
C GLU A 129 15.61 -14.69 26.92
N PHE A 130 15.44 -13.37 26.80
CA PHE A 130 16.43 -12.47 26.24
C PHE A 130 17.69 -12.35 27.11
N SER A 131 17.55 -12.59 28.42
CA SER A 131 18.61 -12.53 29.42
C SER A 131 19.72 -13.57 29.22
N THR A 132 19.41 -14.67 28.50
CA THR A 132 20.32 -15.80 28.30
C THR A 132 21.38 -15.55 27.22
N GLY A 133 21.24 -14.45 26.46
CA GLY A 133 22.15 -14.10 25.38
C GLY A 133 21.65 -14.67 24.05
N VAL A 134 20.84 -13.89 23.36
CA VAL A 134 20.26 -14.26 22.07
C VAL A 134 21.23 -13.92 20.94
N ILE A 135 21.47 -14.90 20.07
CA ILE A 135 22.28 -14.79 18.86
C ILE A 135 21.34 -14.97 17.66
N LEU A 136 21.38 -14.02 16.73
CA LEU A 136 20.73 -14.12 15.43
C LEU A 136 21.81 -14.35 14.38
N SER A 137 21.61 -15.37 13.54
CA SER A 137 22.48 -15.66 12.40
C SER A 137 21.68 -16.06 11.17
N PHE A 138 22.19 -15.72 10.00
CA PHE A 138 21.61 -16.10 8.70
C PHE A 138 22.59 -15.81 7.57
N SER A 139 22.39 -16.47 6.43
CA SER A 139 23.04 -16.12 5.17
C SER A 139 22.18 -15.11 4.42
N TRP A 140 22.81 -14.14 3.76
CA TRP A 140 22.10 -13.13 2.99
C TRP A 140 22.82 -12.70 1.73
N TYR A 141 22.05 -12.29 0.72
CA TYR A 141 22.53 -11.84 -0.57
C TYR A 141 21.68 -10.67 -1.04
N VAL A 142 22.32 -9.55 -1.39
CA VAL A 142 21.62 -8.39 -1.99
C VAL A 142 21.87 -8.40 -3.48
N SER A 143 20.82 -8.59 -4.27
CA SER A 143 20.91 -8.55 -5.73
C SER A 143 21.09 -7.12 -6.23
N SER A 144 20.37 -6.20 -5.62
CA SER A 144 20.30 -4.80 -6.03
C SER A 144 19.73 -3.94 -4.89
N CYS A 145 20.28 -2.73 -4.74
CA CYS A 145 19.82 -1.70 -3.82
C CYS A 145 20.28 -0.35 -4.38
N PRO A 146 19.64 0.13 -5.46
CA PRO A 146 20.23 1.14 -6.35
C PRO A 146 20.17 2.57 -5.82
N ASP A 147 19.24 2.88 -4.89
CA ASP A 147 18.90 4.27 -4.56
C ASP A 147 19.27 4.65 -3.12
N ASP A 148 19.47 5.96 -2.90
CA ASP A 148 19.94 6.54 -1.62
C ASP A 148 18.96 6.34 -0.45
N GLY A 149 17.67 6.15 -0.72
CA GLY A 149 16.63 5.89 0.28
C GLY A 149 16.19 4.42 0.38
N SER A 150 16.52 3.60 -0.62
CA SER A 150 16.14 2.19 -0.65
C SER A 150 17.04 1.39 0.29
N PHE A 151 16.49 0.39 0.97
CA PHE A 151 17.24 -0.41 1.92
C PHE A 151 16.73 -1.84 2.05
N ALA A 152 17.59 -2.68 2.59
CA ALA A 152 17.23 -4.00 3.07
C ALA A 152 17.73 -4.17 4.51
N SER A 153 16.84 -4.61 5.40
CA SER A 153 17.12 -4.70 6.84
C SER A 153 16.46 -5.89 7.51
N VAL A 154 16.89 -6.15 8.73
CA VAL A 154 16.27 -7.12 9.64
C VAL A 154 15.93 -6.42 10.94
N MET A 155 14.68 -6.53 11.36
CA MET A 155 14.17 -6.01 12.61
C MET A 155 13.96 -7.14 13.61
N VAL A 156 14.52 -7.00 14.80
CA VAL A 156 14.23 -7.84 15.96
C VAL A 156 13.41 -7.01 16.96
N SER A 157 12.19 -7.47 17.25
CA SER A 157 11.33 -6.90 18.29
C SER A 157 11.51 -7.65 19.60
N ILE A 158 11.72 -6.90 20.67
CA ILE A 158 11.91 -7.39 22.03
C ILE A 158 10.81 -6.80 22.89
N GLU A 159 10.08 -7.67 23.59
CA GLU A 159 8.94 -7.31 24.42
C GLU A 159 9.11 -7.87 25.83
N ASN A 160 8.55 -7.19 26.82
CA ASN A 160 8.50 -7.66 28.21
C ASN A 160 7.07 -7.97 28.65
N ASP A 161 6.90 -8.47 29.88
CA ASP A 161 5.57 -8.81 30.44
C ASP A 161 4.63 -7.59 30.60
N LEU A 162 5.14 -6.37 30.43
CA LEU A 162 4.38 -5.12 30.48
C LEU A 162 4.00 -4.60 29.08
N GLU A 163 4.24 -5.38 28.02
CA GLU A 163 4.00 -5.00 26.63
C GLU A 163 4.84 -3.78 26.17
N GLU A 164 5.96 -3.49 26.86
CA GLU A 164 6.92 -2.49 26.39
C GLU A 164 7.78 -3.09 25.27
N VAL A 165 7.72 -2.45 24.10
CA VAL A 165 8.42 -2.92 22.90
C VAL A 165 9.67 -2.09 22.63
N LYS A 166 10.79 -2.77 22.38
CA LYS A 166 12.02 -2.22 21.83
C LYS A 166 12.34 -2.92 20.52
N ARG A 167 13.02 -2.22 19.61
CA ARG A 167 13.38 -2.76 18.30
C ARG A 167 14.85 -2.55 18.02
N ILE A 168 15.46 -3.56 17.40
CA ILE A 168 16.80 -3.46 16.83
C ILE A 168 16.70 -3.70 15.34
N TRP A 169 17.20 -2.73 14.57
CA TRP A 169 17.27 -2.76 13.12
C TRP A 169 18.70 -3.00 12.67
N TYR A 170 18.91 -4.01 11.84
CA TYR A 170 20.16 -4.33 11.19
C TYR A 170 20.03 -4.00 9.70
N PHE A 171 20.59 -2.88 9.27
CA PHE A 171 20.59 -2.45 7.87
C PHE A 171 21.73 -3.17 7.12
N LEU A 172 21.35 -4.11 6.27
CA LEU A 172 22.26 -4.99 5.54
C LEU A 172 22.74 -4.32 4.26
N SER A 173 21.84 -3.61 3.58
CA SER A 173 22.15 -2.71 2.48
C SER A 173 21.33 -1.43 2.62
N SER A 174 21.99 -0.30 2.50
CA SER A 174 21.40 1.03 2.49
C SER A 174 22.44 1.97 1.88
N ALA A 175 22.04 2.88 1.02
CA ALA A 175 22.96 3.88 0.46
C ALA A 175 23.14 5.10 1.39
N SER A 176 22.20 5.33 2.31
CA SER A 176 22.33 6.33 3.38
C SER A 176 22.44 5.71 4.77
N THR A 177 23.01 6.46 5.72
CA THR A 177 23.05 6.03 7.12
C THR A 177 21.65 5.95 7.69
N PRO A 178 21.27 4.82 8.31
CA PRO A 178 19.93 4.63 8.86
C PRO A 178 19.61 5.58 10.01
N ASP A 179 18.33 5.58 10.39
CA ASP A 179 17.77 6.36 11.50
C ASP A 179 18.66 6.37 12.76
N SER A 180 18.78 7.54 13.39
CA SER A 180 19.46 7.68 14.67
C SER A 180 18.74 6.90 15.78
N ASN A 181 19.49 6.24 16.66
CA ASN A 181 18.96 5.54 17.83
C ASN A 181 18.01 6.42 18.67
N ARG A 182 16.93 5.82 19.13
CA ARG A 182 15.89 6.44 19.98
C ARG A 182 15.70 5.63 21.25
N SER A 183 14.81 6.08 22.12
CA SER A 183 14.49 5.35 23.35
C SER A 183 13.84 3.99 23.12
N SER A 184 13.24 3.75 21.94
CA SER A 184 12.56 2.50 21.56
C SER A 184 13.23 1.73 20.43
N ASP A 185 14.15 2.35 19.69
CA ASP A 185 14.68 1.81 18.44
C ASP A 185 16.19 2.00 18.40
N ALA A 186 16.90 0.92 18.07
CA ALA A 186 18.33 0.92 17.82
C ALA A 186 18.59 0.50 16.38
N SER A 187 19.56 1.16 15.73
CA SER A 187 19.94 0.90 14.35
C SER A 187 21.42 0.56 14.26
N PHE A 188 21.74 -0.51 13.54
CA PHE A 188 23.09 -0.94 13.25
C PHE A 188 23.26 -1.07 11.73
N LEU A 189 24.37 -0.54 11.24
CA LEU A 189 24.73 -0.62 9.83
C LEU A 189 25.76 -1.74 9.65
N ILE A 190 25.38 -2.77 8.89
CA ILE A 190 26.25 -3.94 8.66
C ILE A 190 27.03 -3.76 7.36
N HIS A 191 26.34 -3.34 6.29
CA HIS A 191 26.84 -3.26 4.91
C HIS A 191 27.41 -4.59 4.38
N GLY A 192 27.14 -4.87 3.11
CA GLY A 192 27.79 -5.95 2.38
C GLY A 192 27.85 -5.61 0.90
N GLU A 193 28.74 -6.30 0.20
CA GLU A 193 28.91 -6.13 -1.24
C GLU A 193 27.71 -6.71 -1.99
N LEU A 194 27.18 -5.97 -2.96
CA LEU A 194 26.12 -6.45 -3.85
C LEU A 194 26.61 -7.68 -4.63
N GLY A 195 25.68 -8.59 -4.93
CA GLY A 195 25.96 -9.73 -5.80
C GLY A 195 26.79 -10.84 -5.16
N THR A 196 26.94 -10.88 -3.83
CA THR A 196 27.66 -11.93 -3.11
C THR A 196 26.89 -12.37 -1.85
N TRP A 197 27.09 -13.63 -1.45
CA TRP A 197 26.54 -14.16 -0.20
C TRP A 197 27.41 -13.73 0.98
N HIS A 198 26.76 -13.26 2.04
CA HIS A 198 27.36 -12.85 3.30
C HIS A 198 26.80 -13.70 4.43
N GLN A 199 27.56 -13.83 5.51
CA GLN A 199 27.10 -14.41 6.75
C GLN A 199 26.86 -13.31 7.78
N PHE A 200 25.65 -13.25 8.32
CA PHE A 200 25.31 -12.45 9.48
C PHE A 200 25.38 -13.31 10.74
N GLU A 201 26.01 -12.80 11.79
CA GLU A 201 25.98 -13.36 13.13
C GLU A 201 26.14 -12.23 14.15
N ARG A 202 25.14 -12.02 15.01
CA ARG A 202 25.14 -10.95 16.01
C ARG A 202 24.53 -11.43 17.32
N ASN A 203 25.14 -11.03 18.43
CA ASN A 203 24.55 -11.17 19.75
C ASN A 203 23.58 -10.00 20.01
N VAL A 204 22.30 -10.26 19.80
CA VAL A 204 21.22 -9.28 19.91
C VAL A 204 21.12 -8.72 21.33
N THR A 205 21.31 -9.56 22.36
CA THR A 205 21.32 -9.12 23.77
C THR A 205 22.46 -8.14 24.07
N SER A 206 23.64 -8.38 23.52
CA SER A 206 24.79 -7.48 23.66
C SER A 206 24.54 -6.14 22.96
N ASP A 207 23.97 -6.18 21.75
CA ASP A 207 23.62 -4.98 20.98
C ASP A 207 22.56 -4.13 21.68
N TYR A 208 21.55 -4.80 22.24
CA TYR A 208 20.53 -4.18 23.08
C TYR A 208 21.14 -3.48 24.30
N CYS A 209 21.97 -4.19 25.06
CA CYS A 209 22.65 -3.64 26.24
C CYS A 209 23.56 -2.45 25.88
N CYS A 210 24.19 -2.48 24.70
CA CYS A 210 25.06 -1.40 24.25
C CYS A 210 24.30 -0.08 24.04
N VAL A 211 23.07 -0.14 23.52
CA VAL A 211 22.28 1.04 23.19
C VAL A 211 21.36 1.48 24.34
N PHE A 212 20.68 0.54 24.98
CA PHE A 212 19.69 0.82 26.02
C PHE A 212 20.25 0.70 27.45
N GLY A 213 21.48 0.19 27.60
CA GLY A 213 22.21 0.06 28.86
C GLY A 213 22.01 -1.29 29.56
N ASN A 214 23.01 -1.78 30.29
CA ASN A 214 22.99 -3.12 30.91
C ASN A 214 21.85 -3.34 31.94
N GLY A 215 21.29 -2.27 32.51
CA GLY A 215 20.15 -2.36 33.43
C GLY A 215 18.79 -2.49 32.74
N SER A 216 18.75 -2.46 31.41
CA SER A 216 17.53 -2.54 30.62
C SER A 216 17.08 -3.97 30.33
N VAL A 217 17.94 -4.98 30.58
CA VAL A 217 17.55 -6.39 30.48
C VAL A 217 16.95 -6.84 31.80
N ASP A 218 15.66 -7.13 31.77
CA ASP A 218 14.97 -7.84 32.86
C ASP A 218 14.70 -9.29 32.45
N GLY A 219 14.48 -10.18 33.42
CA GLY A 219 14.21 -11.60 33.15
C GLY A 219 12.84 -11.88 32.51
N THR A 220 12.11 -10.85 32.10
CA THR A 220 10.79 -10.97 31.45
C THR A 220 10.84 -10.65 29.96
N GLN A 221 11.96 -10.07 29.50
CA GLN A 221 12.15 -9.78 28.09
C GLN A 221 12.33 -11.04 27.26
N HIS A 222 11.72 -11.03 26.09
CA HIS A 222 11.84 -12.07 25.09
C HIS A 222 11.78 -11.47 23.69
N VAL A 223 12.34 -12.21 22.71
CA VAL A 223 12.15 -11.85 21.31
C VAL A 223 10.72 -12.20 20.92
N SER A 224 9.92 -11.20 20.57
CA SER A 224 8.52 -11.39 20.20
C SER A 224 8.31 -11.49 18.70
N TYR A 225 9.22 -10.91 17.90
CA TYR A 225 9.03 -10.84 16.46
C TYR A 225 10.36 -10.65 15.72
N LEU A 226 10.52 -11.35 14.58
CA LEU A 226 11.63 -11.20 13.64
C LEU A 226 11.06 -10.88 12.26
N CYS A 227 11.54 -9.81 11.63
CA CYS A 227 11.05 -9.36 10.34
C CYS A 227 12.20 -8.94 9.43
N PHE A 228 12.15 -9.40 8.20
CA PHE A 228 13.04 -8.99 7.13
C PHE A 228 12.26 -7.99 6.27
N TRP A 229 12.95 -6.94 5.85
CA TRP A 229 12.34 -5.78 5.23
C TRP A 229 13.16 -5.36 4.02
N VAL A 230 12.51 -5.19 2.88
CA VAL A 230 13.09 -4.60 1.67
C VAL A 230 12.21 -3.44 1.26
N GLU A 231 12.81 -2.26 1.11
CA GLU A 231 12.10 -1.04 0.77
C GLU A 231 12.73 -0.37 -0.45
N SER A 232 11.88 -0.04 -1.42
CA SER A 232 12.19 0.83 -2.55
C SER A 232 11.54 2.18 -2.32
N THR A 233 12.29 3.28 -2.46
CA THR A 233 11.78 4.63 -2.15
C THR A 233 11.84 5.58 -3.33
N GLU A 234 12.69 5.32 -4.31
CA GLU A 234 12.86 6.21 -5.46
C GLU A 234 11.96 5.79 -6.63
N ILE A 235 11.30 6.79 -7.22
CA ILE A 235 10.45 6.60 -8.39
C ILE A 235 11.31 6.19 -9.58
N ASP A 236 10.86 5.16 -10.32
CA ASP A 236 11.59 4.59 -11.47
C ASP A 236 12.96 3.99 -11.11
N ALA A 237 13.19 3.75 -9.81
CA ALA A 237 14.34 3.00 -9.36
C ALA A 237 14.37 1.61 -9.98
N PRO A 238 15.56 1.06 -10.26
CA PRO A 238 15.70 -0.37 -10.44
C PRO A 238 15.21 -1.11 -9.18
N LEU A 239 14.80 -2.36 -9.37
CA LEU A 239 14.33 -3.22 -8.30
C LEU A 239 15.33 -3.30 -7.15
N THR A 240 14.86 -3.18 -5.91
CA THR A 240 15.63 -3.55 -4.71
C THR A 240 15.29 -4.99 -4.37
N GLY A 241 16.30 -5.84 -4.24
CA GLY A 241 16.11 -7.28 -4.08
C GLY A 241 17.09 -7.89 -3.08
N MET A 242 16.57 -8.80 -2.27
CA MET A 242 17.32 -9.51 -1.26
C MET A 242 16.89 -10.96 -1.13
N VAL A 243 17.87 -11.82 -0.85
CA VAL A 243 17.67 -13.24 -0.60
C VAL A 243 18.25 -13.58 0.77
N TYR A 244 17.52 -14.39 1.54
CA TYR A 244 17.90 -14.85 2.86
C TYR A 244 17.83 -16.37 2.93
N ASP A 245 18.70 -16.97 3.73
CA ASP A 245 18.79 -18.41 3.90
C ASP A 245 19.36 -18.76 5.29
N ASN A 246 19.09 -19.95 5.80
CA ASN A 246 19.61 -20.50 7.06
C ASN A 246 19.42 -19.57 8.27
N VAL A 247 18.20 -19.06 8.46
CA VAL A 247 17.86 -18.18 9.58
C VAL A 247 17.79 -18.97 10.88
N VAL A 248 18.68 -18.64 11.80
CA VAL A 248 18.77 -19.26 13.13
C VAL A 248 18.74 -18.18 14.18
N LEU A 249 17.82 -18.36 15.14
CA LEU A 249 17.81 -17.62 16.39
C LEU A 249 18.18 -18.63 17.47
N ASP A 250 19.20 -18.34 18.26
CA ASP A 250 19.73 -19.23 19.31
C ASP A 250 19.87 -18.45 20.62
N ASN A 251 19.70 -19.14 21.75
CA ASN A 251 19.93 -18.60 23.09
C ASN A 251 20.81 -19.51 23.96
N GLY A 252 21.50 -20.48 23.35
CA GLY A 252 22.35 -21.48 23.98
C GLY A 252 21.60 -22.64 24.64
N VAL A 253 20.26 -22.64 24.62
CA VAL A 253 19.41 -23.72 25.17
C VAL A 253 18.74 -24.52 24.05
N SER A 254 18.32 -23.86 22.98
CA SER A 254 17.71 -24.44 21.79
C SER A 254 18.10 -23.60 20.57
N ASP A 255 18.36 -24.28 19.46
CA ASP A 255 18.70 -23.70 18.14
C ASP A 255 17.50 -23.65 17.17
N ASP A 256 16.36 -24.24 17.55
CA ASP A 256 15.18 -24.40 16.69
C ASP A 256 14.02 -23.45 17.08
N TRP A 257 14.30 -22.16 17.18
CA TRP A 257 13.27 -21.14 17.48
C TRP A 257 12.55 -20.62 16.22
N ILE A 258 13.17 -20.79 15.04
CA ILE A 258 12.62 -20.39 13.75
C ILE A 258 12.22 -21.66 13.01
N THR A 259 10.92 -21.93 12.93
CA THR A 259 10.42 -23.03 12.10
C THR A 259 10.78 -22.76 10.63
N ASN A 260 11.39 -23.74 9.95
CA ASN A 260 11.76 -23.65 8.53
C ASN A 260 12.69 -22.46 8.22
N GLY A 261 13.68 -22.21 9.09
CA GLY A 261 14.69 -21.17 8.86
C GLY A 261 15.60 -21.42 7.66
N ASP A 262 15.71 -22.67 7.22
CA ASP A 262 16.44 -23.10 6.01
C ASP A 262 15.57 -23.10 4.75
N PHE A 263 14.27 -22.80 4.86
CA PHE A 263 13.31 -22.71 3.76
C PHE A 263 13.06 -24.01 2.96
N GLU A 264 13.54 -25.16 3.43
CA GLU A 264 13.47 -26.42 2.69
C GLU A 264 12.10 -27.11 2.73
N MET A 265 11.12 -26.60 3.49
CA MET A 265 9.79 -27.22 3.59
C MET A 265 8.89 -26.99 2.36
N ASN A 266 9.31 -26.16 1.37
CA ASN A 266 8.55 -25.82 0.15
C ASN A 266 7.06 -25.47 0.41
N ASP A 267 6.80 -24.95 1.61
CA ASP A 267 5.57 -24.34 2.05
C ASP A 267 5.96 -23.10 2.88
N TYR A 268 5.04 -22.17 3.08
CA TYR A 268 5.29 -20.99 3.91
C TYR A 268 5.30 -21.32 5.41
N SER A 269 5.52 -22.58 5.80
CA SER A 269 5.53 -22.98 7.21
C SER A 269 6.55 -22.14 7.98
N GLY A 270 6.13 -21.59 9.12
CA GLY A 270 6.96 -20.74 9.99
C GLY A 270 7.10 -19.28 9.54
N TRP A 271 6.63 -18.91 8.35
CA TRP A 271 6.83 -17.59 7.77
C TRP A 271 5.53 -16.94 7.28
N ILE A 272 5.33 -15.70 7.68
CA ILE A 272 4.30 -14.82 7.13
C ILE A 272 4.95 -14.00 6.03
N CYS A 273 4.61 -14.32 4.78
CA CYS A 273 4.97 -13.49 3.64
C CYS A 273 3.89 -12.45 3.40
N HIS A 274 4.28 -11.17 3.39
CA HIS A 274 3.34 -10.12 3.06
C HIS A 274 3.28 -9.90 1.56
N VAL A 275 2.05 -9.58 1.15
CA VAL A 275 1.53 -9.14 -0.15
C VAL A 275 2.48 -9.27 -1.35
N ARG A 276 2.00 -9.98 -2.36
CA ARG A 276 2.58 -9.97 -3.71
C ARG A 276 1.83 -8.94 -4.53
N GLU A 277 2.48 -7.83 -4.85
CA GLU A 277 1.84 -6.70 -5.52
C GLU A 277 2.34 -6.53 -6.94
N THR A 278 1.38 -6.46 -7.86
CA THR A 278 1.63 -6.11 -9.26
C THR A 278 1.58 -4.60 -9.41
N PRO A 279 2.51 -4.00 -10.16
CA PRO A 279 2.48 -2.58 -10.44
C PRO A 279 1.21 -2.19 -11.21
N VAL A 280 0.64 -1.02 -10.88
CA VAL A 280 -0.41 -0.39 -11.66
C VAL A 280 0.10 0.88 -12.33
N TYR A 281 -0.27 1.06 -13.59
CA TYR A 281 0.11 2.18 -14.42
C TYR A 281 -1.12 3.03 -14.76
N VAL A 282 -0.94 4.35 -14.72
CA VAL A 282 -1.91 5.37 -15.10
C VAL A 282 -1.30 6.18 -16.23
N THR A 283 -1.99 6.21 -17.36
CA THR A 283 -1.49 6.81 -18.60
C THR A 283 -2.61 7.52 -19.33
N GLN A 284 -2.26 8.43 -20.23
CA GLN A 284 -3.18 8.91 -21.26
C GLN A 284 -3.21 7.91 -22.41
N SER A 285 -4.40 7.63 -22.93
CA SER A 285 -4.60 6.79 -24.11
C SER A 285 -5.21 7.60 -25.25
N ASP A 286 -4.76 7.36 -26.48
CA ASP A 286 -5.36 7.93 -27.69
C ASP A 286 -6.66 7.21 -28.12
N ASP A 287 -6.95 6.05 -27.51
CA ASP A 287 -8.26 5.41 -27.62
C ASP A 287 -9.25 6.20 -26.76
N CYS A 288 -10.15 6.95 -27.40
CA CYS A 288 -11.10 7.84 -26.73
C CYS A 288 -12.37 8.03 -27.59
N THR A 289 -13.46 8.46 -26.95
CA THR A 289 -14.74 8.80 -27.63
C THR A 289 -14.93 10.29 -27.84
N LEU A 290 -14.22 11.12 -27.08
CA LEU A 290 -14.28 12.57 -27.12
C LEU A 290 -12.88 13.14 -26.86
N GLY A 291 -12.52 14.19 -27.59
CA GLY A 291 -11.22 14.85 -27.44
C GLY A 291 -10.10 14.09 -28.15
N ASN A 292 -8.89 14.13 -27.60
CA ASN A 292 -7.73 13.40 -28.12
C ASN A 292 -7.27 12.29 -27.16
N HIS A 293 -7.63 12.37 -25.88
CA HIS A 293 -7.12 11.46 -24.88
C HIS A 293 -8.23 10.91 -23.97
N SER A 294 -7.94 9.78 -23.32
CA SER A 294 -8.72 9.23 -22.22
C SER A 294 -7.80 8.79 -21.08
N LEU A 295 -8.37 8.62 -19.88
CA LEU A 295 -7.69 8.00 -18.76
C LEU A 295 -7.58 6.49 -18.98
N ASN A 296 -6.36 5.95 -18.95
CA ASN A 296 -6.10 4.52 -18.98
C ASN A 296 -5.43 4.08 -17.67
N ILE A 297 -6.05 3.09 -17.00
CA ILE A 297 -5.52 2.43 -15.81
C ILE A 297 -5.26 0.98 -16.16
N THR A 298 -4.04 0.49 -15.96
CA THR A 298 -3.63 -0.86 -16.36
C THR A 298 -2.79 -1.50 -15.26
N SER A 299 -3.18 -2.68 -14.78
CA SER A 299 -2.31 -3.52 -13.95
C SER A 299 -1.32 -4.29 -14.82
N GLY A 300 -0.11 -4.53 -14.31
CA GLY A 300 0.81 -5.48 -14.92
C GLY A 300 0.21 -6.90 -15.05
N LEU A 301 0.74 -7.70 -15.96
CA LEU A 301 0.42 -9.13 -16.04
C LEU A 301 1.44 -9.89 -15.20
N THR A 302 1.12 -10.16 -13.94
CA THR A 302 1.98 -11.02 -13.10
C THR A 302 1.14 -12.00 -12.29
N ASP A 303 1.70 -13.16 -11.97
CA ASP A 303 1.09 -14.18 -11.10
C ASP A 303 1.05 -13.75 -9.61
N LEU A 304 1.05 -12.45 -9.34
CA LEU A 304 1.09 -11.86 -8.01
C LEU A 304 -0.32 -11.71 -7.44
N SER A 305 -0.42 -11.41 -6.15
CA SER A 305 -1.69 -11.52 -5.41
C SER A 305 -2.66 -10.37 -5.65
N SER A 306 -2.17 -9.15 -5.86
CA SER A 306 -3.04 -7.97 -5.98
C SER A 306 -2.44 -6.81 -6.78
N ALA A 307 -3.31 -6.02 -7.40
CA ALA A 307 -2.98 -4.74 -8.01
C ALA A 307 -3.99 -3.68 -7.55
N ASN A 308 -3.56 -2.47 -7.20
CA ASN A 308 -4.44 -1.44 -6.65
C ASN A 308 -4.12 -0.04 -7.21
N CYS A 309 -5.15 0.64 -7.71
CA CYS A 309 -5.07 2.05 -8.07
C CYS A 309 -6.29 2.81 -7.60
N HIS A 310 -6.04 4.02 -7.12
CA HIS A 310 -7.03 5.00 -6.73
C HIS A 310 -6.69 6.33 -7.38
N LEU A 311 -7.64 6.92 -8.10
CA LEU A 311 -7.53 8.27 -8.65
C LEU A 311 -8.76 9.05 -8.20
N SER A 312 -8.60 10.27 -7.70
CA SER A 312 -9.73 11.08 -7.29
C SER A 312 -9.59 12.56 -7.59
N GLN A 313 -10.73 13.20 -7.73
CA GLN A 313 -10.83 14.65 -7.83
C GLN A 313 -11.88 15.15 -6.85
N GLY A 314 -11.45 16.01 -5.93
CA GLY A 314 -12.34 16.76 -5.06
C GLY A 314 -13.12 17.82 -5.85
N LEU A 315 -14.44 17.83 -5.66
CA LEU A 315 -15.31 18.87 -6.17
C LEU A 315 -15.51 19.92 -5.08
N LEU A 316 -15.25 21.20 -5.41
CA LEU A 316 -15.45 22.28 -4.46
C LEU A 316 -16.92 22.38 -4.05
N HIS A 317 -17.16 22.39 -2.73
CA HIS A 317 -18.47 22.34 -2.07
C HIS A 317 -19.53 23.28 -2.64
N GLU A 318 -19.12 24.44 -3.16
CA GLU A 318 -20.03 25.47 -3.70
C GLU A 318 -20.56 25.17 -5.11
N ARG A 319 -20.01 24.17 -5.81
CA ARG A 319 -20.26 23.95 -7.26
C ARG A 319 -21.09 22.72 -7.60
N ALA A 320 -21.45 21.87 -6.62
CA ALA A 320 -22.12 20.60 -6.87
C ALA A 320 -23.24 20.29 -5.86
N LEU A 321 -23.97 21.32 -5.42
CA LEU A 321 -25.13 21.16 -4.55
C LEU A 321 -26.30 20.51 -5.31
N LEU A 322 -26.81 19.41 -4.78
CA LEU A 322 -27.96 18.67 -5.31
C LEU A 322 -29.22 19.07 -4.57
N THR A 323 -29.63 20.34 -4.71
CA THR A 323 -30.87 20.85 -4.13
C THR A 323 -31.87 21.17 -5.22
N GLY A 324 -32.90 20.33 -5.37
CA GLY A 324 -34.02 20.58 -6.26
C GLY A 324 -34.57 19.31 -6.93
N PRO A 325 -35.72 19.43 -7.63
CA PRO A 325 -36.31 18.33 -8.39
C PRO A 325 -35.62 18.09 -9.75
N ASP A 326 -34.72 18.98 -10.17
CA ASP A 326 -34.01 18.87 -11.43
C ASP A 326 -32.92 17.78 -11.35
N PRO A 327 -32.78 16.94 -12.39
CA PRO A 327 -31.79 15.87 -12.37
C PRO A 327 -30.36 16.41 -12.46
N ALA A 328 -29.45 15.79 -11.71
CA ALA A 328 -28.01 16.01 -11.84
C ALA A 328 -27.39 14.81 -12.53
N ILE A 329 -27.07 14.97 -13.81
CA ILE A 329 -26.61 13.86 -14.66
C ILE A 329 -25.08 13.83 -14.68
N LEU A 330 -24.49 12.73 -14.21
CA LEU A 330 -23.10 12.37 -14.49
C LEU A 330 -23.05 11.55 -15.79
N ARG A 331 -22.26 12.01 -16.75
CA ARG A 331 -22.03 11.33 -18.04
C ARG A 331 -20.58 10.95 -18.16
N PHE A 332 -20.32 9.73 -18.58
CA PHE A 332 -18.97 9.29 -18.86
C PHE A 332 -19.00 8.14 -19.87
N ASP A 333 -17.96 8.11 -20.69
CA ASP A 333 -17.66 6.99 -21.55
C ASP A 333 -16.58 6.14 -20.87
N TRP A 334 -16.70 4.82 -20.97
CA TRP A 334 -15.74 3.91 -20.38
C TRP A 334 -15.56 2.68 -21.27
N LYS A 335 -14.37 2.09 -21.19
CA LYS A 335 -14.01 0.84 -21.84
C LYS A 335 -13.24 0.01 -20.81
N TYR A 336 -13.49 -1.28 -20.79
CA TYR A 336 -12.89 -2.20 -19.84
C TYR A 336 -12.46 -3.49 -20.55
N SER A 337 -11.27 -3.96 -20.21
CA SER A 337 -10.63 -5.14 -20.77
C SER A 337 -10.03 -5.94 -19.62
N PHE A 338 -10.21 -7.25 -19.61
CA PHE A 338 -9.72 -8.11 -18.53
C PHE A 338 -9.21 -9.46 -19.05
N THR A 339 -8.46 -10.15 -18.20
CA THR A 339 -8.07 -11.55 -18.43
C THR A 339 -8.93 -12.47 -17.57
N GLU A 340 -9.44 -13.57 -18.14
CA GLU A 340 -10.46 -14.45 -17.50
C GLU A 340 -10.02 -15.04 -16.13
N SER A 341 -8.74 -14.99 -15.78
CA SER A 341 -8.17 -15.56 -14.56
C SER A 341 -8.20 -14.66 -13.32
N ALA A 342 -8.55 -13.38 -13.45
CA ALA A 342 -8.45 -12.41 -12.35
C ALA A 342 -9.83 -12.03 -11.76
N ARG A 343 -9.91 -11.89 -10.42
CA ARG A 343 -11.04 -11.22 -9.78
C ARG A 343 -10.75 -9.73 -9.75
N GLU A 344 -11.28 -9.05 -10.74
CA GLU A 344 -11.09 -7.62 -10.90
C GLU A 344 -12.32 -6.86 -10.42
N ARG A 345 -12.07 -5.80 -9.66
CA ARG A 345 -13.06 -4.83 -9.22
C ARG A 345 -12.60 -3.47 -9.67
N THR A 346 -13.22 -2.98 -10.73
CA THR A 346 -13.01 -1.63 -11.23
C THR A 346 -14.29 -0.87 -10.99
N TRP A 347 -14.22 0.32 -10.39
CA TRP A 347 -15.42 1.14 -10.21
C TRP A 347 -15.15 2.63 -10.36
N LEU A 348 -16.20 3.34 -10.76
CA LEU A 348 -16.36 4.77 -10.53
C LEU A 348 -17.12 4.95 -9.23
N LYS A 349 -16.55 5.67 -8.27
CA LYS A 349 -17.21 6.02 -7.01
C LYS A 349 -17.51 7.51 -6.97
N VAL A 350 -18.72 7.85 -6.56
CA VAL A 350 -19.14 9.25 -6.37
C VAL A 350 -19.47 9.45 -4.90
N ILE A 351 -18.80 10.40 -4.25
CA ILE A 351 -19.03 10.72 -2.84
C ILE A 351 -19.94 11.92 -2.72
N PHE A 352 -20.99 11.74 -1.93
CA PHE A 352 -21.93 12.76 -1.51
C PHE A 352 -21.66 13.11 -0.05
N ARG A 353 -21.82 14.38 0.31
CA ARG A 353 -21.79 14.82 1.71
C ARG A 353 -22.99 15.70 1.99
N ASN A 354 -23.46 15.65 3.22
CA ASN A 354 -24.36 16.64 3.80
C ASN A 354 -23.77 17.13 5.13
N HIS A 355 -24.53 17.93 5.89
CA HIS A 355 -24.09 18.42 7.20
C HIS A 355 -23.90 17.33 8.26
N THR A 356 -24.44 16.13 8.04
CA THR A 356 -24.51 15.05 9.03
C THR A 356 -23.68 13.82 8.68
N GLY A 357 -23.19 13.69 7.44
CA GLY A 357 -22.52 12.48 7.01
C GLY A 357 -21.94 12.52 5.59
N SER A 358 -21.34 11.40 5.22
CA SER A 358 -20.77 11.11 3.91
C SER A 358 -21.38 9.81 3.38
N TYR A 359 -21.69 9.78 2.09
CA TYR A 359 -22.32 8.66 1.41
C TYR A 359 -21.62 8.41 0.08
N SER A 360 -21.65 7.19 -0.43
CA SER A 360 -20.95 6.82 -1.66
C SER A 360 -21.81 5.96 -2.58
N ILE A 361 -21.75 6.22 -3.88
CA ILE A 361 -22.33 5.33 -4.89
C ILE A 361 -21.18 4.72 -5.69
N HIS A 362 -21.23 3.42 -5.95
CA HIS A 362 -20.18 2.66 -6.63
C HIS A 362 -20.69 2.08 -7.95
N PHE A 363 -20.29 2.65 -9.06
CA PHE A 363 -20.60 2.13 -10.39
C PHE A 363 -19.53 1.12 -10.79
N LEU A 364 -19.88 -0.18 -10.78
CA LEU A 364 -18.94 -1.23 -11.13
C LEU A 364 -18.73 -1.26 -12.65
N LEU A 365 -17.46 -1.09 -13.05
CA LEU A 365 -16.99 -1.03 -14.42
C LEU A 365 -16.22 -2.32 -14.74
N GLY A 366 -16.86 -3.48 -14.68
CA GLY A 366 -16.18 -4.76 -14.94
C GLY A 366 -16.88 -5.98 -14.37
N ASN A 367 -16.12 -7.03 -14.10
CA ASN A 367 -16.63 -8.33 -13.65
C ASN A 367 -17.34 -8.23 -12.28
N SER A 368 -18.57 -8.71 -12.22
CA SER A 368 -19.49 -8.55 -11.09
C SER A 368 -19.45 -9.64 -10.02
N SER A 369 -18.39 -10.45 -9.98
CA SER A 369 -18.33 -11.50 -8.96
C SER A 369 -18.24 -10.94 -7.53
N HIS A 370 -19.38 -10.97 -6.83
CA HIS A 370 -19.53 -10.85 -5.37
C HIS A 370 -19.44 -9.45 -4.75
N ILE A 371 -20.36 -8.55 -5.09
CA ILE A 371 -20.61 -7.38 -4.24
C ILE A 371 -22.12 -7.21 -4.01
N SER A 372 -22.53 -7.07 -2.75
CA SER A 372 -23.92 -6.82 -2.36
C SER A 372 -24.13 -5.33 -2.11
N ASN A 373 -25.31 -4.81 -2.46
CA ASN A 373 -25.71 -3.47 -2.05
C ASN A 373 -25.77 -3.40 -0.52
N GLU A 374 -25.11 -2.41 0.06
CA GLU A 374 -25.24 -2.03 1.47
C GLU A 374 -26.07 -0.76 1.58
N GLU A 375 -26.54 -0.39 2.79
CA GLU A 375 -27.39 0.80 2.99
C GLU A 375 -26.77 2.10 2.42
N ASN A 376 -25.44 2.15 2.29
CA ASN A 376 -24.69 3.29 1.78
C ASN A 376 -23.88 2.99 0.51
N GLN A 377 -24.17 1.90 -0.22
CA GLN A 377 -23.46 1.51 -1.44
C GLN A 377 -24.42 0.88 -2.46
N PHE A 378 -24.46 1.45 -3.66
CA PHE A 378 -25.28 0.94 -4.78
C PHE A 378 -24.38 0.56 -5.93
N ILE A 379 -24.66 -0.58 -6.55
CA ILE A 379 -23.87 -1.18 -7.62
C ILE A 379 -24.69 -1.32 -8.88
N LEU A 380 -24.18 -0.76 -9.98
CA LEU A 380 -24.72 -0.95 -11.32
C LEU A 380 -23.72 -1.78 -12.13
N GLU A 381 -24.19 -2.91 -12.66
CA GLU A 381 -23.38 -3.81 -13.49
C GLU A 381 -23.66 -3.55 -14.98
N ARG A 382 -22.61 -3.59 -15.80
CA ARG A 382 -22.74 -3.57 -17.27
C ARG A 382 -21.67 -4.45 -17.91
N GLU A 383 -22.09 -5.23 -18.91
CA GLU A 383 -21.28 -6.26 -19.53
C GLU A 383 -21.12 -5.99 -21.03
N SER A 384 -19.94 -5.53 -21.45
CA SER A 384 -19.43 -5.63 -22.83
C SER A 384 -17.95 -5.27 -22.83
N PRO A 385 -17.04 -6.24 -22.63
CA PRO A 385 -15.60 -5.98 -22.64
C PRO A 385 -15.15 -5.41 -23.99
N ASP A 386 -14.02 -4.71 -23.98
CA ASP A 386 -13.31 -4.20 -25.16
C ASP A 386 -14.08 -3.23 -26.07
N THR A 387 -15.21 -2.70 -25.61
CA THR A 387 -16.02 -1.74 -26.36
C THR A 387 -16.32 -0.50 -25.53
N TRP A 388 -16.32 0.66 -26.18
CA TRP A 388 -16.74 1.90 -25.54
C TRP A 388 -18.22 1.84 -25.16
N GLN A 389 -18.50 2.15 -23.91
CA GLN A 389 -19.82 2.19 -23.31
C GLN A 389 -20.11 3.62 -22.89
N HIS A 390 -21.33 4.09 -23.16
CA HIS A 390 -21.83 5.38 -22.67
C HIS A 390 -22.74 5.18 -21.46
N SER A 391 -22.44 5.87 -20.36
CA SER A 391 -23.22 5.84 -19.13
C SER A 391 -23.74 7.22 -18.78
N GLU A 392 -25.03 7.30 -18.44
CA GLU A 392 -25.67 8.47 -17.85
C GLU A 392 -26.29 8.09 -16.51
N LEU A 393 -26.01 8.87 -15.47
CA LEU A 393 -26.43 8.59 -14.10
C LEU A 393 -27.15 9.80 -13.51
N ASP A 394 -28.41 9.62 -13.12
CA ASP A 394 -29.15 10.64 -12.38
C ASP A 394 -28.82 10.55 -10.89
N LEU A 395 -27.89 11.39 -10.45
CA LEU A 395 -27.39 11.37 -9.08
C LEU A 395 -28.44 11.79 -8.06
N VAL A 396 -29.45 12.59 -8.46
CA VAL A 396 -30.57 12.95 -7.58
C VAL A 396 -31.47 11.73 -7.36
N HIS A 397 -31.73 10.96 -8.42
CA HIS A 397 -32.48 9.70 -8.31
C HIS A 397 -31.79 8.73 -7.35
N TYR A 398 -30.47 8.53 -7.49
CA TYR A 398 -29.77 7.61 -6.60
C TYR A 398 -29.68 8.12 -5.16
N ALA A 399 -29.43 9.41 -4.94
CA ALA A 399 -29.47 9.99 -3.59
C ALA A 399 -30.85 9.75 -2.93
N ALA A 400 -31.94 9.87 -3.70
CA ALA A 400 -33.28 9.58 -3.21
C ALA A 400 -33.51 8.09 -2.89
N LEU A 401 -32.95 7.15 -3.67
CA LEU A 401 -33.00 5.71 -3.36
C LEU A 401 -32.31 5.38 -2.03
N CYS A 402 -31.26 6.13 -1.69
CA CYS A 402 -30.56 6.03 -0.41
C CYS A 402 -31.27 6.75 0.74
N ASN A 403 -32.42 7.39 0.49
CA ASN A 403 -33.08 8.30 1.43
C ASN A 403 -32.15 9.42 1.94
N ILE A 404 -31.29 9.94 1.05
CA ILE A 404 -30.37 11.04 1.34
C ILE A 404 -30.93 12.33 0.71
N SER A 405 -31.07 13.39 1.50
CA SER A 405 -31.43 14.73 1.04
C SER A 405 -30.33 15.75 1.34
N ASP A 406 -30.42 16.90 0.69
CA ASP A 406 -29.57 18.08 0.96
C ASP A 406 -28.07 17.77 0.88
N VAL A 407 -27.70 17.02 -0.16
CA VAL A 407 -26.32 16.63 -0.43
C VAL A 407 -25.65 17.50 -1.47
N TRP A 408 -24.34 17.55 -1.40
CA TRP A 408 -23.48 17.97 -2.50
C TRP A 408 -22.52 16.83 -2.86
N ILE A 409 -22.06 16.83 -4.12
CA ILE A 409 -20.99 15.91 -4.54
C ILE A 409 -19.67 16.49 -4.05
N SER A 410 -18.92 15.73 -3.26
CA SER A 410 -17.61 16.17 -2.76
C SER A 410 -16.46 15.61 -3.57
N GLU A 411 -16.63 14.45 -4.20
CA GLU A 411 -15.51 13.74 -4.83
C GLU A 411 -16.00 12.74 -5.89
N VAL A 412 -15.19 12.57 -6.92
CA VAL A 412 -15.32 11.49 -7.90
C VAL A 412 -14.02 10.69 -7.87
N GLU A 413 -14.12 9.37 -7.79
CA GLU A 413 -12.98 8.45 -7.70
C GLU A 413 -13.07 7.36 -8.77
N PHE A 414 -11.94 7.06 -9.41
CA PHE A 414 -11.74 5.85 -10.21
C PHE A 414 -10.89 4.88 -9.40
N TYR A 415 -11.29 3.62 -9.37
CA TYR A 415 -10.62 2.61 -8.58
C TYR A 415 -10.45 1.33 -9.40
N LEU A 416 -9.27 0.73 -9.30
CA LEU A 416 -8.96 -0.59 -9.82
C LEU A 416 -8.40 -1.44 -8.66
N LEU A 417 -9.01 -2.59 -8.42
CA LEU A 417 -8.48 -3.63 -7.55
C LEU A 417 -8.52 -4.97 -8.28
N VAL A 418 -7.34 -5.54 -8.50
CA VAL A 418 -7.19 -6.89 -9.04
C VAL A 418 -6.81 -7.81 -7.90
N LEU A 419 -7.47 -8.96 -7.78
CA LEU A 419 -7.14 -10.02 -6.84
C LEU A 419 -6.97 -11.33 -7.62
N HIS A 420 -5.80 -11.97 -7.51
CA HIS A 420 -5.55 -13.25 -8.16
C HIS A 420 -5.84 -14.41 -7.21
N HIS A 421 -6.70 -15.33 -7.65
CA HIS A 421 -6.92 -16.59 -6.95
C HIS A 421 -5.79 -17.56 -7.23
N GLY A 422 -4.79 -17.58 -6.33
CA GLY A 422 -3.70 -18.56 -6.40
C GLY A 422 -2.48 -18.22 -5.57
N ALA A 423 -2.34 -16.99 -5.09
CA ALA A 423 -1.13 -16.57 -4.36
C ALA A 423 -1.15 -16.89 -2.85
N ALA A 424 -2.28 -17.35 -2.30
CA ALA A 424 -2.38 -17.83 -0.92
C ALA A 424 -2.64 -19.34 -0.93
N SER A 425 -1.56 -20.12 -1.06
CA SER A 425 -1.49 -21.53 -0.68
C SER A 425 -0.26 -21.74 0.15
#